data_AF-A0A7X0XB63-F1
#
_entry.id   AF-A0A7X0XB63-F1
#
_cell.length_a   1.000
_cell.length_b   1.000
_cell.length_c   1.000
_cell.angle_alpha   90.00
_cell.angle_beta   90.00
_cell.angle_gamma   90.00
#
_symmetry.space_group_name_H-M   'P 1'
#
loop_
_entity.id
_entity.type
_entity.pdbx_description
1 polymer ?
#
loop_
_entity_poly.entity_id
_entity_poly.type
_entity_poly.pdbx_seq_one_letter_code
_entity_poly.pdbx_strand_id
1 'polypeptide(L)'
;MIENVSVDELAGRVSSTVREKLNNKKIPLENLNYFLEDIANQIKDIEGFKAKWAFDKEAFLKHETTLFVKSLAMCTYQIKFDNNKNVFIATEVRN
;
A
#
# COMPACT_ATOMS: atom_id res chain seq x y z
N MET A 1 20.09 19.06 -6.38
CA MET A 1 18.86 19.83 -6.10
C MET A 1 17.95 18.90 -5.33
N ILE A 2 17.63 19.19 -4.07
CA ILE A 2 16.60 18.44 -3.34
C ILE A 2 15.31 19.15 -3.72
N GLU A 3 14.54 18.59 -4.65
CA GLU A 3 13.21 19.09 -4.96
C GLU A 3 12.40 19.14 -3.66
N ASN A 4 11.88 20.32 -3.31
CA ASN A 4 10.84 20.45 -2.28
C ASN A 4 9.54 19.85 -2.85
N VAL A 5 9.51 18.52 -3.00
CA VAL A 5 8.28 17.80 -3.32
C VAL A 5 7.33 18.00 -2.14
N SER A 6 6.17 18.60 -2.43
CA SER A 6 5.15 18.81 -1.41
C SER A 6 4.62 17.46 -0.90
N VAL A 7 4.11 17.42 0.33
CA VAL A 7 3.52 16.19 0.89
C VAL A 7 2.37 15.68 0.02
N ASP A 8 1.56 16.59 -0.54
CA ASP A 8 0.43 16.23 -1.41
C ASP A 8 0.89 15.65 -2.74
N GLU A 9 1.95 16.20 -3.34
CA GLU A 9 2.52 15.67 -4.57
C GLU A 9 3.15 14.29 -4.36
N LEU A 10 3.87 14.11 -3.25
CA LEU A 10 4.42 12.81 -2.85
C LEU A 10 3.29 11.79 -2.60
N ALA A 11 2.23 12.18 -1.89
CA ALA A 11 1.08 11.32 -1.64
C ALA A 11 0.38 10.92 -2.95
N GLY A 12 0.25 11.85 -3.90
CA GLY A 12 -0.31 11.59 -5.22
C GLY A 12 0.52 10.59 -6.04
N ARG A 13 1.85 10.76 -6.08
CA ARG A 13 2.77 9.83 -6.76
C ARG A 13 2.74 8.44 -6.14
N VAL A 14 2.90 8.37 -4.82
CA VAL A 14 2.84 7.11 -4.04
C VAL A 14 1.51 6.40 -4.26
N SER A 15 0.38 7.10 -4.14
CA SER A 15 -0.95 6.52 -4.35
C SER A 15 -1.12 5.99 -5.77
N SER A 16 -0.55 6.68 -6.76
CA SER A 16 -0.60 6.23 -8.16
C SER A 16 0.17 4.93 -8.34
N THR A 17 1.40 4.84 -7.83
CA THR A 17 2.21 3.61 -7.87
C THR A 17 1.52 2.43 -7.18
N VAL A 18 1.00 2.66 -5.97
CA VAL A 18 0.30 1.61 -5.19
C VAL A 18 -0.95 1.16 -5.93
N ARG A 19 -1.74 2.09 -6.48
CA ARG A 19 -2.95 1.78 -7.25
C ARG A 19 -2.62 0.92 -8.47
N GLU A 20 -1.61 1.28 -9.25
CA GLU A 20 -1.19 0.51 -10.42
C GLU A 20 -0.82 -0.94 -10.06
N LYS A 21 -0.12 -1.12 -8.94
CA LYS A 21 0.34 -2.44 -8.49
C LYS A 21 -0.77 -3.30 -7.91
N LEU A 22 -1.70 -2.71 -7.18
CA LEU A 22 -2.84 -3.43 -6.57
C LEU A 22 -3.99 -3.66 -7.56
N ASN A 23 -4.13 -2.83 -8.59
CA ASN A 23 -5.25 -2.89 -9.51
C ASN A 23 -5.39 -4.30 -10.15
N ASN A 24 -6.55 -4.92 -9.96
CA ASN A 24 -6.89 -6.26 -10.44
C ASN A 24 -5.90 -7.37 -10.04
N LYS A 25 -5.08 -7.16 -8.98
CA LYS A 25 -4.24 -8.23 -8.45
C LYS A 25 -4.98 -9.13 -7.50
N LYS A 26 -4.78 -10.42 -7.74
CA LYS A 26 -5.17 -11.53 -6.88
C LYS A 26 -3.89 -12.15 -6.37
N ILE A 27 -3.71 -12.16 -5.06
CA ILE A 27 -2.48 -12.62 -4.42
C ILE A 27 -2.85 -13.73 -3.44
N PRO A 28 -2.22 -14.91 -3.52
CA PRO A 28 -2.37 -15.94 -2.51
C PRO A 28 -1.98 -15.42 -1.12
N LEU A 29 -2.66 -15.88 -0.06
CA LEU A 29 -2.42 -15.44 1.32
C LEU A 29 -0.93 -15.47 1.71
N GLU A 30 -0.27 -16.58 1.41
CA GLU A 30 1.15 -16.83 1.69
C GLU A 30 2.09 -15.78 1.06
N ASN A 31 1.66 -15.14 -0.04
CA ASN A 31 2.44 -14.16 -0.78
C ASN A 31 2.06 -12.71 -0.45
N LEU A 32 1.02 -12.49 0.37
CA LEU A 32 0.50 -11.15 0.65
C LEU A 32 1.57 -10.25 1.29
N ASN A 33 2.26 -10.75 2.32
CA ASN A 33 3.28 -9.98 3.02
C ASN A 33 4.44 -9.62 2.10
N TYR A 34 4.94 -10.59 1.32
CA TYR A 34 6.01 -10.36 0.35
C TYR A 34 5.60 -9.32 -0.70
N PHE A 35 4.37 -9.41 -1.20
CA PHE A 35 3.88 -8.47 -2.20
C PHE A 35 3.75 -7.03 -1.67
N LEU A 36 3.27 -6.87 -0.43
CA LEU A 36 3.19 -5.55 0.20
C LEU A 36 4.58 -4.98 0.48
N GLU A 37 5.54 -5.81 0.90
CA GLU A 37 6.93 -5.42 1.08
C GLU A 37 7.59 -5.02 -0.25
N ASP A 38 7.32 -5.74 -1.35
CA ASP A 38 7.76 -5.41 -2.70
C ASP A 38 7.27 -4.02 -3.15
N ILE A 39 5.99 -3.69 -2.91
CA ILE A 39 5.46 -2.35 -3.18
C ILE A 39 6.21 -1.29 -2.37
N ALA A 40 6.46 -1.54 -1.08
CA ALA A 40 7.18 -0.60 -0.23
C ALA A 40 8.63 -0.37 -0.69
N ASN A 41 9.30 -1.43 -1.16
CA ASN A 41 10.64 -1.34 -1.73
C ASN A 41 10.66 -0.56 -3.04
N GLN A 42 9.70 -0.79 -3.93
CA GLN A 42 9.61 -0.04 -5.18
C GLN A 42 9.37 1.46 -4.94
N ILE A 43 8.54 1.81 -3.96
CA ILE A 43 8.34 3.23 -3.58
C ILE A 43 9.64 3.84 -3.06
N LYS A 44 10.44 3.07 -2.31
CA LYS A 44 11.77 3.50 -1.88
C LYS A 44 12.71 3.69 -3.07
N ASP A 45 12.66 2.83 -4.07
CA ASP A 45 13.53 2.91 -5.25
C ASP A 45 13.14 4.09 -6.16
N ILE A 46 11.85 4.39 -6.29
CA ILE A 46 11.33 5.49 -7.12
C ILE A 46 11.48 6.85 -6.41
N GLU A 47 11.00 6.95 -5.17
CA GLU A 47 10.89 8.22 -4.45
C GLU A 47 12.07 8.49 -3.50
N GLY A 48 12.94 7.50 -3.28
CA GLY A 48 14.09 7.60 -2.38
C GLY A 48 13.73 7.54 -0.88
N PHE A 49 12.48 7.22 -0.53
CA PHE A 49 12.01 7.23 0.85
C PHE A 49 11.59 5.85 1.36
N LYS A 50 11.92 5.54 2.61
CA LYS A 50 11.47 4.30 3.24
C LYS A 50 9.95 4.34 3.44
N ALA A 51 9.25 3.44 2.76
CA ALA A 51 7.84 3.17 2.94
C ALA A 51 7.64 1.94 3.85
N LYS A 52 6.52 1.88 4.57
CA LYS A 52 6.12 0.70 5.34
C LYS A 52 4.59 0.59 5.39
N TRP A 53 4.08 -0.63 5.33
CA TRP A 53 2.67 -0.90 5.60
C TRP A 53 2.45 -1.05 7.10
N ALA A 54 1.41 -0.42 7.63
CA ALA A 54 0.95 -0.64 8.99
C ALA A 54 -0.03 -1.80 9.00
N PHE A 55 0.38 -2.92 9.61
CA PHE A 55 -0.52 -4.00 10.00
C PHE A 55 -0.93 -3.78 11.44
N ASP A 56 -1.93 -2.93 11.64
CA ASP A 56 -2.59 -2.82 12.94
C ASP A 56 -3.60 -3.97 13.09
N LYS A 57 -3.65 -4.61 14.26
CA LYS A 57 -4.65 -5.65 14.55
C LYS A 57 -6.08 -5.10 14.47
N GLU A 58 -6.29 -3.83 14.81
CA GLU A 58 -7.61 -3.19 14.66
C GLU A 58 -7.94 -2.87 13.20
N ALA A 59 -6.93 -2.49 12.40
CA ALA A 59 -7.11 -2.29 10.96
C ALA A 59 -7.33 -3.62 10.23
N PHE A 60 -6.71 -4.71 10.70
CA PHE A 60 -6.94 -6.07 10.19
C PHE A 60 -8.40 -6.51 10.34
N LEU A 61 -9.07 -6.15 11.45
CA LEU A 61 -10.52 -6.40 11.62
C LEU A 61 -11.37 -5.65 10.58
N LYS A 62 -10.91 -4.47 10.16
CA LYS A 62 -11.54 -3.66 9.10
C LYS A 62 -11.05 -4.03 7.70
N HIS A 63 -10.14 -5.01 7.61
CA HIS A 63 -9.44 -5.39 6.39
C HIS A 63 -8.66 -4.22 5.78
N GLU A 64 -8.24 -3.24 6.57
CA GLU A 64 -7.55 -2.04 6.10
C GLU A 64 -6.05 -2.13 6.37
N THR A 65 -5.24 -1.61 5.46
CA THR A 65 -3.81 -1.39 5.66
C THR A 65 -3.43 -0.03 5.10
N THR A 66 -2.62 0.71 5.85
CA THR A 66 -2.19 2.06 5.49
C THR A 66 -0.70 2.03 5.20
N LEU A 67 -0.32 2.62 4.07
CA LEU A 67 1.09 2.83 3.74
C LEU A 67 1.56 4.15 4.35
N PHE A 68 2.70 4.08 5.05
CA PHE A 68 3.38 5.23 5.63
C PHE A 68 4.70 5.49 4.94
N VAL A 69 4.98 6.75 4.64
CA VAL A 69 6.29 7.24 4.17
C VAL A 69 6.73 8.34 5.13
N LYS A 70 7.94 8.24 5.70
CA LYS A 70 8.44 9.18 6.75
C LYS A 70 7.45 9.41 7.91
N SER A 71 6.75 8.36 8.34
CA SER A 71 5.70 8.42 9.38
C SER A 71 4.45 9.22 9.02
N LEU A 72 4.30 9.67 7.77
CA LEU A 72 3.07 10.27 7.24
C LEU A 72 2.25 9.19 6.54
N ALA A 73 0.95 9.15 6.82
CA ALA A 73 0.01 8.26 6.12
C ALA A 73 -0.17 8.76 4.68
N MET A 74 0.08 7.90 3.70
CA MET A 74 -0.01 8.26 2.28
C MET A 74 -1.33 7.78 1.66
N CYS A 75 -1.71 6.52 1.91
CA CYS A 75 -2.89 5.91 1.34
C CYS A 75 -3.34 4.71 2.18
N THR A 76 -4.65 4.43 2.19
CA THR A 76 -5.25 3.28 2.89
C THR A 76 -5.97 2.39 1.89
N TYR A 77 -5.74 1.08 1.99
CA TYR A 77 -6.37 0.06 1.15
C TYR A 77 -7.12 -0.94 2.00
N GLN A 78 -8.30 -1.32 1.54
CA GLN A 78 -9.06 -2.43 2.08
C GLN A 78 -8.68 -3.72 1.33
N ILE A 79 -8.01 -4.65 2.00
CA ILE A 79 -7.59 -5.96 1.50
C ILE A 79 -8.53 -7.05 2.03
N LYS A 80 -9.48 -7.49 1.18
CA LYS A 80 -10.42 -8.57 1.51
C LYS A 80 -9.92 -9.92 1.02
N PHE A 81 -10.25 -10.98 1.75
CA PHE A 81 -9.98 -12.35 1.34
C PHE A 81 -11.21 -12.98 0.66
N ASP A 82 -11.04 -13.52 -0.56
CA ASP A 82 -12.03 -14.34 -1.25
C ASP A 82 -11.81 -15.81 -0.90
N ASN A 83 -12.63 -16.34 0.02
CA ASN A 83 -12.57 -17.73 0.48
C ASN A 83 -12.70 -18.76 -0.65
N ASN A 84 -13.51 -18.49 -1.68
CA ASN A 84 -13.77 -19.44 -2.75
C ASN A 84 -12.55 -19.60 -3.67
N LYS A 85 -11.76 -18.54 -3.80
CA LYS A 85 -10.58 -18.50 -4.66
C LYS A 85 -9.26 -18.59 -3.89
N ASN A 86 -9.30 -18.53 -2.56
CA ASN A 86 -8.13 -18.46 -1.67
C ASN A 86 -7.16 -17.32 -2.05
N VAL A 87 -7.69 -16.13 -2.35
CA VAL A 87 -6.88 -14.96 -2.78
C VAL A 87 -7.34 -13.68 -2.10
N PHE A 88 -6.41 -12.74 -1.90
CA PHE A 88 -6.71 -11.38 -1.46
C PHE A 88 -7.02 -10.45 -2.63
N ILE A 89 -7.93 -9.50 -2.39
CA ILE A 89 -8.36 -8.43 -3.30
C ILE A 89 -8.20 -7.12 -2.55
N ALA A 90 -7.43 -6.19 -3.12
CA ALA A 90 -7.20 -4.87 -2.54
C ALA A 90 -7.99 -3.78 -3.28
N THR A 91 -8.69 -2.93 -2.52
CA THR A 91 -9.45 -1.79 -3.03
C THR A 91 -9.05 -0.54 -2.24
N GLU A 92 -8.76 0.56 -2.93
CA GLU A 92 -8.42 1.82 -2.27
C GLU A 92 -9.62 2.36 -1.49
N VAL A 93 -9.42 2.72 -0.22
CA VAL A 93 -10.43 3.41 0.58
C VAL A 93 -10.15 4.89 0.45
N ARG A 94 -11.04 5.62 -0.23
CA ARG A 94 -11.02 7.08 -0.21
C ARG A 94 -11.55 7.54 1.14
N ASN A 95 -10.70 8.19 1.92
CA ASN A 95 -11.14 9.03 3.03
C ASN A 95 -11.80 10.31 2.50
#